data_AF-A0A3N0ZBF7-F1
#
_entry.id   AF-A0A3N0ZBF7-F1
#
_cell.length_a   1.000
_cell.length_b   1.000
_cell.length_c   1.000
_cell.angle_alpha   90.00
_cell.angle_beta   90.00
_cell.angle_gamma   90.00
#
_symmetry.space_group_name_H-M   'P 1'
#
loop_
_entity.id
_entity.type
_entity.pdbx_description
1 polymer ?
#
loop_
_entity_poly.entity_id
_entity_poly.type
_entity_poly.pdbx_seq_one_letter_code
_entity_poly.pdbx_strand_id
1 'polypeptide(L)'
;DRFFIVGRGLFLENTNRNDLTKWREGEWDYGKPNFESVIFKGNVAIAGLSDSLRPFNYYKITLKKGTPTTVESEVEKRYYTTKFWASEPYPQPAGVRVKARIAWDGSFDVAEAIDGVYDSMGRKVEGKERIRITLRDKGYGELEWECSGVPAGVYFVLLRWAGGSESVPVVVE
;
A
#
# COMPACT_ATOMS: atom_id res chain seq x y z
N ASP A 1 4.62 -2.99 -15.77
CA ASP A 1 4.33 -2.09 -14.63
C ASP A 1 3.07 -1.29 -14.89
N ARG A 2 2.06 -1.38 -14.01
CA ARG A 2 0.80 -0.65 -14.16
C ARG A 2 0.51 0.10 -12.88
N PHE A 3 0.23 1.39 -13.00
CA PHE A 3 -0.14 2.26 -11.90
C PHE A 3 -1.64 2.53 -11.96
N PHE A 4 -2.35 2.33 -10.84
CA PHE A 4 -3.78 2.54 -10.74
C PHE A 4 -4.05 3.61 -9.68
N ILE A 5 -4.84 4.62 -10.02
CA ILE A 5 -5.34 5.63 -9.08
C ILE A 5 -6.85 5.48 -9.01
N VAL A 6 -7.40 5.27 -7.81
CA VAL A 6 -8.84 5.04 -7.59
C VAL A 6 -9.32 5.95 -6.47
N GLY A 7 -10.43 6.67 -6.68
CA GLY A 7 -11.07 7.51 -5.66
C GLY A 7 -12.09 8.49 -6.25
N ARG A 8 -13.08 8.87 -5.43
CA ARG A 8 -14.11 9.87 -5.79
C ARG A 8 -13.50 11.28 -5.81
N GLY A 9 -13.90 12.13 -6.76
CA GLY A 9 -13.40 13.50 -6.87
C GLY A 9 -11.93 13.66 -7.30
N LEU A 10 -11.24 12.57 -7.67
CA LEU A 10 -9.81 12.62 -8.00
C LEU A 10 -9.53 13.07 -9.44
N PHE A 11 -10.39 12.70 -10.37
CA PHE A 11 -10.19 13.01 -11.78
C PHE A 11 -11.18 14.04 -12.26
N LEU A 12 -10.65 15.02 -12.97
CA LEU A 12 -11.45 15.96 -13.71
C LEU A 12 -11.46 15.59 -15.19
N GLU A 13 -12.62 15.63 -15.82
CA GLU A 13 -12.85 15.38 -17.24
C GLU A 13 -12.98 16.70 -18.01
N ASN A 14 -12.45 16.73 -19.23
CA ASN A 14 -12.78 17.72 -20.24
C ASN A 14 -13.17 17.02 -21.56
N THR A 15 -14.36 17.37 -22.09
CA THR A 15 -14.91 16.85 -23.34
C THR A 15 -14.79 17.81 -24.53
N ASN A 16 -14.37 19.05 -24.30
CA ASN A 16 -14.14 20.05 -25.34
C ASN A 16 -12.65 20.11 -25.72
N ARG A 17 -12.29 19.40 -26.79
CA ARG A 17 -10.91 19.32 -27.27
C ARG A 17 -10.30 20.67 -27.70
N ASN A 18 -11.14 21.67 -27.98
CA ASN A 18 -10.70 22.99 -28.42
C ASN A 18 -10.59 24.01 -27.26
N ASP A 19 -11.03 23.64 -26.05
CA ASP A 19 -10.98 24.51 -24.87
C ASP A 19 -10.68 23.70 -23.60
N LEU A 20 -9.40 23.69 -23.21
CA LEU A 20 -8.90 22.99 -22.03
C LEU A 20 -9.02 23.80 -20.73
N THR A 21 -9.81 24.86 -20.69
CA THR A 21 -9.98 25.69 -19.48
C THR A 21 -11.10 25.22 -18.55
N LYS A 22 -12.05 24.44 -19.08
CA LYS A 22 -13.24 23.99 -18.33
C LYS A 22 -13.14 22.52 -17.96
N TRP A 23 -13.15 22.24 -16.67
CA TRP A 23 -12.99 20.88 -16.12
C TRP A 23 -14.15 20.58 -15.19
N ARG A 24 -14.67 19.35 -15.24
CA ARG A 24 -15.75 18.88 -14.37
C ARG A 24 -15.35 17.56 -13.71
N GLU A 25 -16.04 17.17 -12.65
CA GLU A 25 -15.81 15.86 -12.03
C GLU A 25 -16.07 14.75 -13.06
N GLY A 26 -15.10 13.85 -13.23
CA GLY A 26 -15.26 12.69 -14.08
C GLY A 26 -16.08 11.62 -13.37
N GLU A 27 -17.10 11.07 -14.04
CA GLU A 27 -17.82 9.91 -13.55
C GLU A 27 -17.04 8.64 -13.91
N TRP A 28 -16.82 7.78 -12.89
CA TRP A 28 -16.04 6.56 -13.04
C TRP A 28 -16.90 5.36 -12.70
N ASP A 29 -17.00 4.44 -13.65
CA ASP A 29 -17.32 3.05 -13.38
C ASP A 29 -16.04 2.34 -12.92
N TYR A 30 -16.17 1.40 -11.98
CA TYR A 30 -15.05 0.65 -11.41
C TYR A 30 -14.50 -0.41 -12.41
N GLY A 31 -14.06 0.04 -13.59
CA GLY A 31 -13.46 -0.79 -14.66
C GLY A 31 -11.93 -0.74 -14.68
N LYS A 32 -11.32 -1.26 -15.76
CA LYS A 32 -9.87 -1.17 -16.03
C LYS A 32 -9.60 -0.05 -17.06
N PRO A 33 -9.61 1.25 -16.67
CA PRO A 33 -9.29 2.32 -17.60
C PRO A 33 -7.83 2.20 -18.06
N ASN A 34 -7.61 2.23 -19.37
CA ASN A 34 -6.28 2.35 -19.96
C ASN A 34 -6.09 3.80 -20.39
N PHE A 35 -5.10 4.46 -19.79
CA PHE A 35 -4.74 5.83 -20.13
C PHE A 35 -3.64 5.81 -21.18
N GLU A 36 -3.85 6.54 -22.28
CA GLU A 36 -2.86 6.77 -23.32
C GLU A 36 -2.20 8.14 -23.14
N SER A 37 -0.91 8.22 -23.49
CA SER A 37 -0.17 9.50 -23.54
C SER A 37 -0.22 10.32 -22.25
N VAL A 38 0.19 9.71 -21.13
CA VAL A 38 0.27 10.41 -19.84
C VAL A 38 1.38 11.46 -19.87
N ILE A 39 1.02 12.73 -19.68
CA ILE A 39 1.95 13.86 -19.61
C ILE A 39 1.94 14.40 -18.18
N PHE A 40 3.13 14.51 -17.58
CA PHE A 40 3.34 15.15 -16.29
C PHE A 40 3.88 16.57 -16.48
N LYS A 41 3.32 17.52 -15.73
CA LYS A 41 3.88 18.87 -15.57
C LYS A 41 3.73 19.33 -14.12
N GLY A 42 4.84 19.36 -13.39
CA GLY A 42 4.82 19.66 -11.96
C GLY A 42 4.01 18.61 -11.19
N ASN A 43 3.01 19.06 -10.45
CA ASN A 43 2.11 18.19 -9.68
C ASN A 43 0.85 17.77 -10.44
N VAL A 44 0.77 18.06 -11.73
CA VAL A 44 -0.38 17.73 -12.57
C VAL A 44 0.00 16.61 -13.53
N ALA A 45 -0.86 15.60 -13.64
CA ALA A 45 -0.82 14.63 -14.73
C ALA A 45 -2.08 14.77 -15.58
N ILE A 46 -1.92 14.74 -16.91
CA ILE A 46 -3.00 14.73 -17.89
C ILE A 46 -2.83 13.50 -18.75
N ALA A 47 -3.92 12.78 -19.04
CA ALA A 47 -3.90 11.64 -19.93
C ALA A 47 -5.14 11.63 -20.84
N GLY A 48 -4.98 11.06 -22.02
CA GLY A 48 -6.11 10.70 -22.88
C GLY A 48 -6.65 9.33 -22.49
N LEU A 49 -7.94 9.12 -22.61
CA LEU A 49 -8.56 7.81 -22.46
C LEU A 49 -9.74 7.66 -23.40
N SER A 50 -9.81 6.49 -24.03
CA SER A 50 -11.00 5.96 -24.71
C SER A 50 -11.14 4.48 -24.38
N ASP A 51 -12.37 4.01 -24.22
CA ASP A 51 -12.65 2.59 -24.04
C ASP A 51 -13.97 2.21 -24.75
N SER A 52 -14.43 0.97 -24.54
CA SER A 52 -15.68 0.48 -25.13
C SER A 52 -16.94 1.18 -24.62
N LEU A 53 -16.83 1.94 -23.52
CA LEU A 53 -17.93 2.61 -22.84
C LEU A 53 -17.89 4.13 -23.03
N ARG A 54 -16.71 4.70 -23.34
CA ARG A 54 -16.45 6.14 -23.36
C ARG A 54 -15.67 6.59 -24.60
N PRO A 55 -16.11 7.68 -25.27
CA PRO A 55 -15.33 8.29 -26.34
C PRO A 55 -14.02 8.89 -25.80
N PHE A 56 -13.06 9.16 -26.70
CA PHE A 56 -11.76 9.70 -26.31
C PHE A 56 -11.88 11.09 -25.66
N ASN A 57 -11.53 11.17 -24.37
CA ASN A 57 -11.56 12.36 -23.52
C ASN A 57 -10.20 12.58 -22.81
N TYR A 58 -10.01 13.79 -22.28
CA TYR A 58 -8.83 14.11 -21.46
C TYR A 58 -9.18 14.14 -19.97
N TYR A 59 -8.32 13.52 -19.17
CA TYR A 59 -8.44 13.43 -17.73
C TYR A 59 -7.25 14.06 -17.05
N LYS A 60 -7.50 14.80 -15.96
CA LYS A 60 -6.46 15.47 -15.17
C LYS A 60 -6.54 15.04 -13.72
N ILE A 61 -5.37 14.76 -13.13
CA ILE A 61 -5.18 14.66 -11.68
C ILE A 61 -4.19 15.72 -11.21
N THR A 62 -4.42 16.25 -10.01
CA THR A 62 -3.49 17.16 -9.34
C THR A 62 -3.03 16.54 -8.04
N LEU A 63 -1.75 16.20 -7.96
CA LEU A 63 -1.10 15.68 -6.76
C LEU A 63 -0.92 16.83 -5.77
N LYS A 64 -1.64 16.81 -4.65
CA LYS A 64 -1.42 17.79 -3.59
C LYS A 64 -0.39 17.21 -2.61
N LYS A 65 0.66 17.96 -2.31
CA LYS A 65 1.55 17.64 -1.19
C LYS A 65 0.75 17.92 0.08
N GLY A 66 0.11 16.89 0.63
CA GLY A 66 -0.57 16.99 1.91
C GLY A 66 0.45 17.17 3.02
N THR A 67 0.35 18.25 3.79
CA THR A 67 0.83 18.25 5.17
C THR A 67 -0.20 17.45 5.96
N PRO A 68 0.15 16.36 6.65
CA PRO A 68 -0.84 15.58 7.39
C PRO A 68 -1.34 16.43 8.57
N THR A 69 -2.56 16.95 8.48
CA THR A 69 -3.13 17.84 9.52
C THR A 69 -3.98 17.10 10.54
N THR A 70 -4.44 15.88 10.23
CA THR A 70 -5.23 15.07 11.16
C THR A 70 -5.11 13.60 10.78
N VAL A 71 -4.75 12.74 11.74
CA VAL A 71 -4.93 11.29 11.60
C VAL A 71 -6.40 11.02 11.91
N GLU A 72 -7.26 11.17 10.92
CA GLU A 72 -8.59 10.55 10.99
C GLU A 72 -8.38 9.05 10.83
N SER A 73 -8.63 8.29 11.89
CA SER A 73 -8.75 6.84 11.86
C SER A 73 -10.09 6.46 11.20
N GLU A 74 -10.30 6.89 9.95
CA GLU A 74 -11.11 6.05 9.06
C GLU A 74 -10.32 4.76 8.90
N VAL A 75 -10.88 3.67 9.39
CA VAL A 75 -10.41 2.32 9.14
C VAL A 75 -10.16 2.24 7.65
N GLU A 76 -8.88 2.31 7.24
CA GLU A 76 -8.47 1.91 5.90
C GLU A 76 -9.25 0.63 5.64
N LYS A 77 -10.08 0.62 4.60
CA LYS A 77 -10.46 -0.64 3.98
C LYS A 77 -9.14 -1.25 3.49
N ARG A 78 -8.43 -1.89 4.42
CA ARG A 78 -7.21 -2.62 4.18
C ARG A 78 -7.63 -3.67 3.19
N TYR A 79 -7.19 -3.51 1.95
CA TYR A 79 -7.20 -4.58 0.99
C TYR A 79 -6.22 -5.62 1.53
N TYR A 80 -6.69 -6.43 2.48
CA TYR A 80 -6.04 -7.68 2.81
C TYR A 80 -5.75 -8.34 1.47
N THR A 81 -4.51 -8.72 1.19
CA THR A 81 -4.36 -9.83 0.26
C THR A 81 -5.23 -10.95 0.84
N THR A 82 -5.97 -11.69 0.00
CA THR A 82 -6.79 -12.82 0.48
C THR A 82 -5.97 -13.88 1.22
N LYS A 83 -4.64 -13.73 1.21
CA LYS A 83 -3.62 -14.66 1.65
C LYS A 83 -3.02 -14.35 3.00
N PHE A 84 -2.92 -13.08 3.41
CA PHE A 84 -2.29 -12.69 4.66
C PHE A 84 -2.93 -11.44 5.29
N TRP A 85 -3.02 -11.45 6.61
CA TRP A 85 -3.50 -10.35 7.44
C TRP A 85 -2.58 -10.21 8.65
N ALA A 86 -2.35 -8.96 9.07
CA ALA A 86 -1.72 -8.65 10.34
C ALA A 86 -2.50 -7.57 11.10
N SER A 87 -2.54 -7.71 12.44
CA SER A 87 -3.00 -6.62 13.31
C SER A 87 -2.02 -5.45 13.27
N GLU A 88 -2.43 -4.32 13.83
CA GLU A 88 -1.47 -3.30 14.24
C GLU A 88 -0.44 -3.93 15.19
N PRO A 89 0.87 -3.66 15.01
CA PRO A 89 1.87 -4.21 15.91
C PRO A 89 1.80 -3.56 17.29
N TYR A 90 2.27 -4.27 18.31
CA TYR A 90 2.25 -3.80 19.70
C TYR A 90 3.45 -4.37 20.49
N PRO A 91 4.08 -3.57 21.37
CA PRO A 91 3.88 -2.12 21.52
C PRO A 91 4.34 -1.33 20.27
N GLN A 92 3.81 -0.11 20.13
CA GLN A 92 4.17 0.85 19.08
C GLN A 92 4.27 2.24 19.73
N PRO A 93 5.45 2.88 19.75
CA PRO A 93 6.73 2.35 19.29
C PRO A 93 7.25 1.17 20.15
N ALA A 94 8.19 0.39 19.61
CA ALA A 94 8.81 -0.74 20.27
C ALA A 94 10.27 -0.48 20.61
N GLY A 95 10.68 -0.68 21.87
CA GLY A 95 12.09 -0.54 22.26
C GLY A 95 12.92 -1.84 22.17
N VAL A 96 12.31 -2.99 22.45
CA VAL A 96 13.04 -4.28 22.56
C VAL A 96 12.36 -5.39 21.76
N ARG A 97 11.03 -5.45 21.79
CA ARG A 97 10.23 -6.43 21.08
C ARG A 97 8.96 -5.78 20.56
N VAL A 98 8.52 -6.23 19.41
CA VAL A 98 7.21 -5.93 18.84
C VAL A 98 6.50 -7.23 18.48
N LYS A 99 5.18 -7.27 18.65
CA LYS A 99 4.32 -8.39 18.27
C LYS A 99 3.25 -7.92 17.30
N ALA A 100 2.77 -8.82 16.46
CA ALA A 100 1.54 -8.63 15.68
C ALA A 100 0.78 -9.95 15.62
N ARG A 101 -0.55 -9.89 15.73
CA ARG A 101 -1.39 -11.05 15.40
C ARG A 101 -1.40 -11.21 13.90
N ILE A 102 -1.31 -12.43 13.43
CA ILE A 102 -1.28 -12.74 12.00
C ILE A 102 -2.30 -13.82 11.66
N ALA A 103 -2.89 -13.71 10.48
CA ALA A 103 -3.73 -14.74 9.89
C ALA A 103 -3.34 -14.93 8.42
N TRP A 104 -3.44 -16.15 7.91
CA TRP A 104 -3.15 -16.45 6.51
C TRP A 104 -3.99 -17.61 6.00
N ASP A 105 -4.11 -17.73 4.68
CA ASP A 105 -4.99 -18.71 4.02
C ASP A 105 -4.45 -20.15 4.01
N GLY A 106 -3.28 -20.39 4.63
CA GLY A 106 -2.62 -21.69 4.67
C GLY A 106 -1.96 -22.12 3.35
N SER A 107 -1.95 -21.27 2.31
CA SER A 107 -1.35 -21.62 1.00
C SER A 107 0.18 -21.55 0.97
N PHE A 108 0.80 -21.10 2.06
CA PHE A 108 2.26 -21.06 2.24
C PHE A 108 2.62 -21.27 3.71
N ASP A 109 3.87 -21.67 3.95
CA ASP A 109 4.46 -21.69 5.29
C ASP A 109 4.84 -20.26 5.67
N VAL A 110 4.17 -19.71 6.68
CA VAL A 110 4.35 -18.33 7.12
C VAL A 110 5.72 -18.06 7.73
N ALA A 111 6.35 -19.06 8.36
CA ALA A 111 7.67 -18.90 8.97
C ALA A 111 8.76 -18.91 7.89
N GLU A 112 8.60 -19.73 6.85
CA GLU A 112 9.50 -19.72 5.70
C GLU A 112 9.28 -18.52 4.77
N ALA A 113 8.07 -17.96 4.75
CA ALA A 113 7.76 -16.77 3.97
C ALA A 113 8.39 -15.49 4.55
N ILE A 114 8.86 -15.47 5.80
CA ILE A 114 9.57 -14.30 6.36
C ILE A 114 10.88 -14.12 5.60
N ASP A 115 10.97 -13.02 4.83
CA ASP A 115 12.20 -12.66 4.13
C ASP A 115 13.18 -11.97 5.09
N GLY A 116 12.69 -11.03 5.89
CA GLY A 116 13.47 -10.29 6.88
C GLY A 116 12.91 -8.90 7.14
N VAL A 117 13.74 -8.01 7.69
CA VAL A 117 13.35 -6.64 8.05
C VAL A 117 14.01 -5.62 7.13
N TYR A 118 13.22 -4.65 6.70
CA TYR A 118 13.63 -3.59 5.79
C TYR A 118 13.41 -2.21 6.42
N ASP A 119 14.31 -1.27 6.14
CA ASP A 119 14.12 0.12 6.52
C ASP A 119 13.16 0.86 5.56
N SER A 120 12.84 2.11 5.86
CA SER A 120 11.99 2.97 5.02
C SER A 120 12.56 3.27 3.62
N MET A 121 13.84 2.95 3.37
CA MET A 121 14.49 3.06 2.07
C MET A 121 14.50 1.73 1.30
N GLY A 122 13.85 0.69 1.82
CA GLY A 122 13.78 -0.63 1.20
C GLY A 122 15.10 -1.39 1.28
N ARG A 123 16.03 -1.00 2.17
CA ARG A 123 17.26 -1.75 2.42
C ARG A 123 16.99 -2.80 3.48
N LYS A 124 17.43 -4.03 3.21
CA LYS A 124 17.36 -5.11 4.19
C LYS A 124 18.34 -4.83 5.32
N VAL A 125 17.83 -4.67 6.55
CA VAL A 125 18.63 -4.40 7.75
C VAL A 125 18.83 -5.64 8.61
N GLU A 126 17.93 -6.62 8.49
CA GLU A 126 18.00 -7.88 9.24
C GLU A 126 17.37 -9.02 8.44
N GLY A 127 17.83 -10.25 8.68
CA GLY A 127 17.20 -11.48 8.17
C GLY A 127 16.02 -11.89 9.05
N LYS A 128 15.70 -13.20 9.04
CA LYS A 128 14.56 -13.75 9.81
C LYS A 128 14.95 -14.27 11.20
N GLU A 129 16.22 -14.20 11.57
CA GLU A 129 16.81 -14.91 12.73
C GLU A 129 16.23 -14.46 14.07
N ARG A 130 15.80 -13.19 14.18
CA ARG A 130 15.20 -12.59 15.38
C ARG A 130 13.67 -12.46 15.29
N ILE A 131 13.07 -13.09 14.29
CA ILE A 131 11.62 -13.15 14.11
C ILE A 131 11.13 -14.54 14.50
N ARG A 132 10.10 -14.60 15.34
CA ARG A 132 9.47 -15.84 15.80
C ARG A 132 8.00 -15.83 15.46
N ILE A 133 7.52 -16.94 14.91
CA ILE A 133 6.10 -17.17 14.70
C ILE A 133 5.61 -18.20 15.73
N THR A 134 4.66 -17.79 16.57
CA THR A 134 3.96 -18.69 17.50
C THR A 134 2.58 -19.01 16.93
N LEU A 135 2.40 -20.22 16.42
CA LEU A 135 1.12 -20.68 15.90
C LEU A 135 0.12 -20.85 17.06
N ARG A 136 -1.11 -20.38 16.86
CA ARG A 136 -2.22 -20.53 17.82
C ARG A 136 -3.29 -21.49 17.29
N ASP A 137 -3.49 -21.49 15.98
CA ASP A 137 -4.35 -22.43 15.25
C ASP A 137 -3.89 -22.53 13.78
N LYS A 138 -4.57 -23.32 12.95
CA LYS A 138 -4.35 -23.36 11.50
C LYS A 138 -4.68 -21.99 10.88
N GLY A 139 -3.67 -21.36 10.29
CA GLY A 139 -3.83 -20.07 9.61
C GLY A 139 -3.94 -18.88 10.57
N TYR A 140 -3.57 -19.04 11.85
CA TYR A 140 -3.57 -17.96 12.83
C TYR A 140 -2.41 -18.09 13.83
N GLY A 141 -1.77 -16.97 14.16
CA GLY A 141 -0.63 -16.97 15.07
C GLY A 141 -0.23 -15.56 15.53
N GLU A 142 0.90 -15.51 16.23
CA GLU A 142 1.55 -14.27 16.64
C GLU A 142 2.96 -14.22 16.04
N LEU A 143 3.25 -13.12 15.33
CA LEU A 143 4.59 -12.76 14.89
C LEU A 143 5.22 -11.91 15.99
N GLU A 144 6.45 -12.25 16.41
CA GLU A 144 7.25 -11.47 17.34
C GLU A 144 8.60 -11.16 16.69
N TRP A 145 9.00 -9.89 16.70
CA TRP A 145 10.34 -9.46 16.29
C TRP A 145 11.08 -8.88 17.50
N GLU A 146 12.28 -9.38 17.76
CA GLU A 146 13.19 -8.88 18.78
C GLU A 146 14.06 -7.78 18.17
N CYS A 147 13.71 -6.52 18.43
CA CYS A 147 14.28 -5.33 17.80
C CYS A 147 15.27 -4.58 18.69
N SER A 148 15.78 -5.19 19.77
CA SER A 148 16.75 -4.49 20.64
C SER A 148 18.00 -4.06 19.87
N GLY A 149 18.45 -2.83 20.15
CA GLY A 149 19.62 -2.23 19.50
C GLY A 149 19.39 -1.76 18.06
N VAL A 150 18.16 -1.88 17.54
CA VAL A 150 17.78 -1.31 16.25
C VAL A 150 17.56 0.21 16.43
N PRO A 151 18.12 1.08 15.57
CA PRO A 151 17.92 2.52 15.68
C PRO A 151 16.45 2.92 15.56
N ALA A 152 16.03 3.98 16.27
CA ALA A 152 14.69 4.53 16.16
C ALA A 152 14.31 4.84 14.70
N GLY A 153 13.10 4.47 14.30
CA GLY A 153 12.65 4.62 12.91
C GLY A 153 11.50 3.69 12.54
N VAL A 154 11.14 3.73 11.25
CA VAL A 154 10.10 2.87 10.67
C VAL A 154 10.74 1.73 9.89
N TYR A 155 10.30 0.52 10.20
CA TYR A 155 10.77 -0.74 9.63
C TYR A 155 9.61 -1.58 9.12
N PHE A 156 9.91 -2.52 8.24
CA PHE A 156 8.92 -3.40 7.61
C PHE A 156 9.40 -4.84 7.73
N VAL A 157 8.67 -5.66 8.48
CA VAL A 157 8.85 -7.11 8.43
C VAL A 157 8.21 -7.61 7.14
N LEU A 158 9.02 -8.07 6.20
CA LEU A 158 8.58 -8.46 4.86
C LEU A 158 8.35 -9.97 4.78
N LEU A 159 7.18 -10.34 4.27
CA LEU A 159 6.81 -11.70 3.91
C LEU A 159 6.75 -11.85 2.39
N ARG A 160 7.26 -12.95 1.85
CA ARG A 160 7.24 -13.27 0.42
C ARG A 160 6.82 -14.72 0.20
N TRP A 161 5.94 -14.91 -0.78
CA TRP A 161 5.53 -16.23 -1.24
C TRP A 161 5.40 -16.25 -2.76
N ALA A 162 5.16 -17.43 -3.34
CA ALA A 162 4.96 -17.55 -4.77
C ALA A 162 3.75 -16.72 -5.23
N GLY A 163 4.02 -15.65 -5.97
CA GLY A 163 2.99 -14.77 -6.54
C GLY A 163 2.53 -13.64 -5.62
N GLY A 164 3.21 -13.36 -4.51
CA GLY A 164 2.86 -12.20 -3.67
C GLY A 164 3.84 -11.90 -2.53
N SER A 165 3.62 -10.75 -1.90
CA SER A 165 4.35 -10.31 -0.72
C SER A 165 3.47 -9.41 0.12
N GLU A 166 3.69 -9.39 1.43
CA GLU A 166 3.07 -8.45 2.36
C GLU A 166 4.06 -7.95 3.40
N SER A 167 3.75 -6.83 4.03
CA SER A 167 4.63 -6.26 5.06
C SER A 167 3.88 -5.84 6.32
N VAL A 168 4.54 -5.98 7.46
CA VAL A 168 4.06 -5.51 8.76
C VAL A 168 4.89 -4.28 9.16
N PRO A 169 4.29 -3.06 9.20
CA PRO A 169 5.01 -1.83 9.53
C PRO A 169 5.22 -1.68 11.04
N VAL A 170 6.47 -1.49 11.46
CA VAL A 170 6.92 -1.39 12.85
C VAL A 170 7.59 -0.04 13.09
N VAL A 171 7.25 0.66 14.17
CA VAL A 171 7.98 1.84 14.66
C VAL A 171 8.84 1.42 15.85
N VAL A 172 10.12 1.75 15.82
CA VAL A 172 11.10 1.48 16.88
C VAL A 172 11.49 2.81 17.55
N GLU A 173 11.70 2.80 18.86
CA GLU A 173 12.19 3.94 19.67
C GLU A 173 13.54 3.66 20.36
#